data_AF-A0A6C0ADF0-F1
#
_entry.id   AF-A0A6C0ADF0-F1
#
_cell.length_a   1.000
_cell.length_b   1.000
_cell.length_c   1.000
_cell.angle_alpha   90.00
_cell.angle_beta   90.00
_cell.angle_gamma   90.00
#
_symmetry.space_group_name_H-M   'P 1'
#
loop_
_entity.id
_entity.type
_entity.pdbx_description
1 polymer ?
#
loop_
_entity_poly.entity_id
_entity_poly.type
_entity_poly.pdbx_seq_one_letter_code
_entity_poly.pdbx_strand_id
1 'polypeptide(L)'
;MSFSTTSPFPGSDTLIIKPQRTSLIDYTLETTTPYSEQPYMASMDLTYSKPVIALYENLNSDPRLHKRMTNFYRYKFLDEWVDKDLDYVLKYFKKDLSKDQKLKILENEILTKNKVYSILLSFCSNSKTNWYDLYKNEKYLKEAFSIAIRKLLKKTGYA
;
A
#
# COMPACT_ATOMS: atom_id res chain seq x y z
N MET A 1 11.09 77.37 -3.49
CA MET A 1 10.55 76.00 -3.31
C MET A 1 9.07 76.12 -3.67
N SER A 2 8.54 75.52 -4.73
CA SER A 2 8.54 74.09 -5.05
C SER A 2 8.18 73.87 -6.54
N PHE A 3 8.64 72.76 -7.11
CA PHE A 3 8.55 72.42 -8.54
C PHE A 3 7.17 71.88 -8.96
N SER A 4 6.78 72.19 -10.19
CA SER A 4 5.71 71.51 -10.94
C SER A 4 6.29 70.30 -11.67
N THR A 5 5.63 69.14 -11.60
CA THR A 5 5.75 68.07 -12.60
C THR A 5 4.42 67.36 -12.80
N THR A 6 3.90 67.52 -14.01
CA THR A 6 2.77 66.83 -14.63
C THR A 6 3.12 65.38 -14.95
N SER A 7 2.18 64.44 -14.77
CA SER A 7 2.15 63.18 -15.53
C SER A 7 0.70 62.70 -15.73
N PRO A 8 0.27 62.34 -16.95
CA PRO A 8 -1.04 61.78 -17.22
C PRO A 8 -0.96 60.25 -17.39
N PHE A 9 -1.75 59.50 -16.64
CA PHE A 9 -2.06 58.10 -16.96
C PHE A 9 -3.56 58.00 -17.29
N PRO A 10 -3.93 57.55 -18.51
CA PRO A 10 -5.33 57.34 -18.89
C PRO A 10 -5.85 56.02 -18.30
N GLY A 11 -7.12 56.06 -17.89
CA GLY A 11 -7.81 55.00 -17.17
C GLY A 11 -7.94 53.69 -17.95
N SER A 12 -7.75 52.59 -17.23
CA SER A 12 -8.26 51.28 -17.59
C SER A 12 -9.59 51.07 -16.87
N ASP A 13 -10.67 51.02 -17.66
CA ASP A 13 -12.02 50.72 -17.21
C ASP A 13 -12.05 49.42 -16.39
N THR A 14 -12.52 49.53 -15.16
CA THR A 14 -12.77 48.40 -14.27
C THR A 14 -14.02 47.65 -14.78
N LEU A 15 -13.85 46.59 -15.55
CA LEU A 15 -14.93 45.64 -15.81
C LEU A 15 -15.23 44.87 -14.52
N ILE A 16 -16.27 45.31 -13.79
CA ILE A 16 -16.85 44.59 -12.66
C ILE A 16 -17.54 43.34 -13.21
N ILE A 17 -16.78 42.26 -13.37
CA ILE A 17 -17.35 40.93 -13.62
C ILE A 17 -17.81 40.40 -12.27
N LYS A 18 -19.12 40.39 -12.04
CA LYS A 18 -19.72 39.67 -10.91
C LYS A 18 -19.33 38.19 -11.02
N PRO A 19 -18.72 37.58 -10.00
CA PRO A 19 -18.47 36.15 -10.04
C PRO A 19 -19.82 35.41 -10.02
N GLN A 20 -20.15 34.73 -11.11
CA GLN A 20 -21.22 33.74 -11.09
C GLN A 20 -20.78 32.59 -10.21
N ARG A 21 -21.56 32.35 -9.16
CA ARG A 21 -21.40 31.26 -8.21
C ARG A 21 -21.64 29.95 -8.95
N THR A 22 -20.60 29.37 -9.53
CA THR A 22 -20.63 27.99 -10.00
C THR A 22 -20.76 27.08 -8.78
N SER A 23 -21.79 26.24 -8.81
CA SER A 23 -22.06 25.21 -7.82
C SER A 23 -20.82 24.35 -7.59
N LEU A 24 -20.43 24.22 -6.33
CA LEU A 24 -19.44 23.27 -5.86
C LEU A 24 -19.93 21.86 -6.23
N ILE A 25 -19.30 21.27 -7.24
CA ILE A 25 -19.35 19.82 -7.40
C ILE A 25 -18.21 19.31 -6.52
N ASP A 26 -18.56 18.80 -5.34
CA ASP A 26 -17.64 18.08 -4.45
C ASP A 26 -17.20 16.79 -5.15
N TYR A 27 -16.13 16.89 -5.94
CA TYR A 27 -15.32 15.73 -6.28
C TYR A 27 -14.31 15.54 -5.16
N THR A 28 -14.70 14.85 -4.10
CA THR A 28 -13.73 14.15 -3.25
C THR A 28 -13.11 13.06 -4.12
N LEU A 29 -12.02 13.41 -4.82
CA LEU A 29 -11.10 12.46 -5.42
C LEU A 29 -10.44 11.68 -4.28
N GLU A 30 -11.11 10.65 -3.78
CA GLU A 30 -10.42 9.51 -3.18
C GLU A 30 -9.56 8.90 -4.27
N THR A 31 -8.37 9.47 -4.42
CA THR A 31 -7.35 8.96 -5.32
C THR A 31 -6.84 7.69 -4.67
N THR A 32 -7.57 6.60 -4.86
CA THR A 32 -7.05 5.25 -4.69
C THR A 32 -5.91 5.15 -5.69
N THR A 33 -4.69 5.41 -5.23
CA THR A 33 -3.51 5.34 -6.07
C THR A 33 -3.45 3.92 -6.62
N PRO A 34 -3.53 3.72 -7.95
CA PRO A 34 -3.39 2.39 -8.50
C PRO A 34 -1.97 1.91 -8.16
N TYR A 35 -1.87 0.64 -7.78
CA TYR A 35 -0.61 -0.06 -7.60
C TYR A 35 0.35 0.29 -8.75
N SER A 36 1.36 1.09 -8.45
CA SER A 36 2.37 1.55 -9.40
C SER A 36 3.72 0.99 -8.99
N GLU A 37 4.47 0.51 -9.98
CA GLU A 37 5.84 0.02 -9.80
C GLU A 37 6.89 1.14 -10.03
N GLN A 38 6.47 2.31 -10.51
CA GLN A 38 7.37 3.43 -10.80
C GLN A 38 8.01 3.98 -9.51
N PRO A 39 9.31 4.31 -9.49
CA PRO A 39 9.99 4.78 -8.28
C PRO A 39 9.47 6.13 -7.77
N TYR A 40 8.84 6.92 -8.65
CA TYR A 40 8.23 8.20 -8.33
C TYR A 40 6.78 8.22 -8.81
N MET A 41 5.93 8.90 -8.05
CA MET A 41 4.56 9.23 -8.44
C MET A 41 4.43 10.74 -8.60
N ALA A 42 3.85 11.16 -9.73
CA ALA A 42 3.48 12.54 -9.95
C ALA A 42 2.06 12.77 -9.44
N SER A 43 1.85 13.83 -8.66
CA SER A 43 0.52 14.40 -8.46
C SER A 43 0.46 15.77 -9.12
N MET A 44 -0.72 16.13 -9.61
CA MET A 44 -0.98 17.42 -10.21
C MET A 44 -2.18 18.05 -9.52
N ASP A 45 -1.99 19.24 -8.97
CA ASP A 45 -3.07 20.05 -8.42
C ASP A 45 -3.57 21.03 -9.48
N LEU A 46 -4.84 20.86 -9.89
CA LEU A 46 -5.51 21.66 -10.92
C LEU A 46 -6.31 22.83 -10.33
N THR A 47 -6.33 23.00 -9.01
CA THR A 47 -7.11 24.09 -8.37
C THR A 47 -6.53 25.48 -8.64
N TYR A 48 -5.29 25.56 -9.15
CA TYR A 48 -4.58 26.80 -9.43
C TYR A 48 -4.47 27.08 -10.93
N SER A 49 -4.40 28.37 -11.28
CA SER A 49 -4.21 28.84 -12.67
C SER A 49 -2.89 28.39 -13.31
N LYS A 50 -1.92 27.98 -12.49
CA LYS A 50 -0.71 27.26 -12.91
C LYS A 50 -0.67 25.94 -12.14
N PRO A 51 -0.81 24.78 -12.81
CA PRO A 51 -0.84 23.51 -12.11
C PRO A 51 0.49 23.27 -11.40
N VAL A 52 0.42 22.91 -10.12
CA VAL A 52 1.61 22.51 -9.36
C VAL A 52 1.78 21.01 -9.56
N ILE A 53 2.93 20.62 -10.13
CA ILE A 53 3.33 19.23 -10.25
C ILE A 53 4.26 18.92 -9.08
N ALA A 54 3.89 17.93 -8.26
CA ALA A 54 4.73 17.43 -7.20
C ALA A 54 5.13 15.97 -7.48
N LEU A 55 6.41 15.67 -7.29
CA LEU A 55 6.96 14.33 -7.42
C LEU A 55 7.21 13.77 -6.02
N TYR A 56 6.60 12.63 -5.72
CA TYR A 56 6.76 11.93 -4.45
C TYR A 56 7.45 10.59 -4.68
N GLU A 57 8.24 10.15 -3.70
CA GLU A 57 8.79 8.79 -3.69
C GLU A 57 7.66 7.78 -3.57
N ASN A 58 7.68 6.77 -4.44
CA ASN A 58 6.69 5.70 -4.39
C ASN A 58 7.06 4.70 -3.29
N LEU A 59 6.42 4.84 -2.13
CA LEU A 59 6.58 3.90 -1.02
C LEU A 59 6.25 2.45 -1.39
N ASN A 60 5.37 2.24 -2.39
CA ASN A 60 5.04 0.90 -2.87
C ASN A 60 6.20 0.22 -3.60
N SER A 61 7.19 0.98 -4.08
CA SER A 61 8.42 0.46 -4.71
C SER A 61 9.62 0.45 -3.76
N ASP A 62 9.49 0.90 -2.51
CA ASP A 62 10.60 0.95 -1.55
C ASP A 62 10.97 -0.46 -1.04
N PRO A 63 12.19 -0.97 -1.34
CA PRO A 63 12.64 -2.28 -0.87
C PRO A 63 12.78 -2.34 0.65
N ARG A 64 13.01 -1.20 1.34
CA ARG A 64 13.10 -1.16 2.80
C ARG A 64 11.73 -1.35 3.43
N LEU A 65 10.67 -0.77 2.85
CA LEU A 65 9.30 -1.04 3.26
C LEU A 65 8.95 -2.51 3.07
N HIS A 66 9.24 -3.07 1.90
CA HIS A 66 8.96 -4.48 1.60
C HIS A 66 9.62 -5.43 2.59
N LYS A 67 10.91 -5.19 2.90
CA LYS A 67 11.66 -5.97 3.89
C LYS A 67 11.05 -5.85 5.29
N ARG A 68 10.64 -4.64 5.69
CA ARG A 68 9.98 -4.40 6.99
C ARG A 68 8.65 -5.14 7.07
N MET A 69 7.79 -5.01 6.06
CA MET A 69 6.49 -5.69 6.01
C MET A 69 6.64 -7.21 5.95
N THR A 70 7.60 -7.72 5.18
CA THR A 70 7.91 -9.15 5.12
C THR A 70 8.30 -9.71 6.48
N ASN A 71 9.19 -9.03 7.21
CA ASN A 71 9.56 -9.47 8.55
C ASN A 71 8.38 -9.37 9.51
N PHE A 72 7.65 -8.26 9.50
CA PHE A 72 6.49 -8.05 10.36
C PHE A 72 5.46 -9.16 10.18
N TYR A 73 5.02 -9.44 8.95
CA TYR A 73 4.02 -10.47 8.68
C TYR A 73 4.55 -11.89 8.88
N ARG A 74 5.86 -12.14 8.72
CA ARG A 74 6.44 -13.44 9.08
C ARG A 74 6.27 -13.72 10.58
N TYR A 75 6.66 -12.78 11.43
CA TYR A 75 6.55 -12.96 12.88
C TYR A 75 5.10 -12.93 13.35
N LYS A 76 4.30 -11.98 12.85
CA LYS A 76 2.86 -11.92 13.14
C LYS A 76 2.13 -13.23 12.78
N PHE A 77 2.50 -13.83 11.65
CA PHE A 77 1.94 -15.11 11.26
C PHE A 77 2.27 -16.20 12.30
N LEU A 78 3.54 -16.38 12.63
CA LEU A 78 4.03 -17.46 13.50
C LEU A 78 3.52 -17.32 14.94
N ASP A 79 3.58 -16.10 15.49
CA ASP A 79 3.29 -15.85 16.90
C ASP A 79 1.80 -15.65 17.18
N GLU A 80 1.07 -15.04 16.25
CA GLU A 80 -0.33 -14.65 16.48
C GLU A 80 -1.29 -15.47 15.65
N TRP A 81 -1.11 -15.50 14.33
CA TRP A 81 -2.14 -16.06 13.46
C TRP A 81 -2.23 -17.57 13.56
N VAL A 82 -1.10 -18.28 13.67
CA VAL A 82 -1.09 -19.76 13.79
C VAL A 82 -1.85 -20.22 15.01
N ASP A 83 -1.58 -19.62 16.17
CA ASP A 83 -2.18 -20.08 17.42
C ASP A 83 -3.65 -19.66 17.58
N LYS A 84 -4.04 -18.48 17.07
CA LYS A 84 -5.40 -17.96 17.24
C LYS A 84 -6.36 -18.35 16.12
N ASP A 85 -5.95 -18.14 14.87
CA ASP A 85 -6.87 -18.12 13.73
C ASP A 85 -6.62 -19.25 12.71
N LEU A 86 -5.40 -19.80 12.69
CA LEU A 86 -4.91 -20.70 11.67
C LEU A 86 -4.46 -22.06 12.22
N ASP A 87 -4.96 -22.49 13.38
CA ASP A 87 -4.69 -23.83 13.94
C ASP A 87 -5.04 -24.94 12.94
N TYR A 88 -6.07 -24.73 12.13
CA TYR A 88 -6.45 -25.67 11.07
C TYR A 88 -5.34 -25.88 10.03
N VAL A 89 -4.42 -24.93 9.85
CA VAL A 89 -3.26 -25.07 8.95
C VAL A 89 -2.32 -26.17 9.48
N LEU A 90 -2.17 -26.27 10.81
CA LEU A 90 -1.36 -27.31 11.45
C LEU A 90 -1.95 -28.72 11.29
N LYS A 91 -3.25 -28.82 11.01
CA LYS A 91 -3.93 -30.10 10.72
C LYS A 91 -3.58 -30.67 9.35
N TYR A 92 -3.05 -29.87 8.44
CA TYR A 92 -2.56 -30.36 7.14
C TYR A 92 -1.20 -31.02 7.22
N PHE A 93 -0.44 -30.82 8.29
CA PHE A 93 0.79 -31.59 8.50
C PHE A 93 0.46 -33.06 8.78
N LYS A 94 1.39 -33.96 8.45
CA LYS A 94 1.32 -35.37 8.85
C LYS A 94 1.04 -35.51 10.35
N LYS A 95 0.30 -36.57 10.69
CA LYS A 95 -0.25 -36.81 12.05
C LYS A 95 0.81 -37.23 13.07
N ASP A 96 1.97 -37.69 12.62
CA ASP A 96 3.10 -38.15 13.42
C ASP A 96 3.91 -37.00 14.06
N LEU A 97 3.76 -35.77 13.56
CA LEU A 97 4.48 -34.61 14.07
C LEU A 97 3.77 -33.97 15.28
N SER A 98 4.54 -33.63 16.31
CA SER A 98 4.05 -32.82 17.43
C SER A 98 3.78 -31.38 17.00
N LYS A 99 2.99 -30.62 17.78
CA LYS A 99 2.71 -29.21 17.48
C LYS A 99 4.01 -28.38 17.35
N ASP A 100 4.94 -28.57 18.27
CA ASP A 100 6.22 -27.85 18.29
C ASP A 100 7.10 -28.19 17.07
N GLN A 101 7.09 -29.45 16.63
CA GLN A 101 7.81 -29.85 15.41
C GLN A 101 7.20 -29.20 14.17
N LYS A 102 5.87 -29.14 14.09
CA LYS A 102 5.16 -28.46 12.99
C LYS A 102 5.52 -26.98 12.94
N LEU A 103 5.53 -26.30 14.08
CA LEU A 103 5.92 -24.89 14.18
C LEU A 103 7.37 -24.65 13.73
N LYS A 104 8.31 -25.51 14.15
CA LYS A 104 9.70 -25.43 13.71
C LYS A 104 9.88 -25.62 12.21
N ILE A 105 9.21 -26.62 11.62
CA ILE A 105 9.24 -26.85 10.16
C ILE A 105 8.62 -25.65 9.44
N LEU A 106 7.51 -25.14 9.97
CA LEU A 106 6.81 -23.99 9.43
C LEU A 106 7.72 -22.75 9.41
N GLU A 107 8.42 -22.46 10.51
CA GLU A 107 9.32 -21.32 10.62
C GLU A 107 10.55 -21.42 9.71
N ASN A 108 11.19 -22.60 9.68
CA ASN A 108 12.51 -22.79 9.08
C ASN A 108 12.45 -23.13 7.59
N GLU A 109 11.42 -23.85 7.16
CA GLU A 109 11.37 -24.42 5.80
C GLU A 109 10.25 -23.83 4.95
N ILE A 110 9.07 -23.60 5.54
CA ILE A 110 7.88 -23.20 4.79
C ILE A 110 7.74 -21.67 4.71
N LEU A 111 7.82 -20.97 5.84
CA LEU A 111 7.69 -19.51 5.98
C LEU A 111 9.04 -18.81 6.08
N THR A 112 9.96 -19.18 5.18
CA THR A 112 11.19 -18.41 4.99
C THR A 112 10.88 -17.00 4.51
N LYS A 113 11.76 -16.04 4.80
CA LYS A 113 11.59 -14.62 4.42
C LYS A 113 11.25 -14.46 2.93
N ASN A 114 11.90 -15.23 2.06
CA ASN A 114 11.67 -15.18 0.61
C ASN A 114 10.27 -15.67 0.22
N LYS A 115 9.75 -16.71 0.91
CA LYS A 115 8.39 -17.22 0.67
C LYS A 115 7.34 -16.22 1.14
N VAL A 116 7.53 -15.63 2.33
CA VAL A 116 6.66 -14.57 2.83
C VAL A 116 6.64 -13.38 1.88
N TYR A 117 7.81 -12.91 1.44
CA TYR A 117 7.90 -11.84 0.45
C TYR A 117 7.12 -12.18 -0.83
N SER A 118 7.29 -13.40 -1.35
CA SER A 118 6.59 -13.86 -2.56
C SER A 118 5.07 -13.89 -2.38
N ILE A 119 4.58 -14.32 -1.20
CA ILE A 119 3.16 -14.33 -0.87
C ILE A 119 2.62 -12.90 -0.82
N LEU A 120 3.29 -12.00 -0.11
CA LEU A 120 2.90 -10.59 0.01
C LEU A 120 2.93 -9.88 -1.34
N LEU A 121 3.97 -10.10 -2.14
CA LEU A 121 4.09 -9.54 -3.48
C LEU A 121 2.93 -9.98 -4.38
N SER A 122 2.65 -11.29 -4.39
CA SER A 122 1.51 -11.84 -5.14
C SER A 122 0.18 -11.27 -4.64
N PHE A 123 0.02 -11.12 -3.33
CA PHE A 123 -1.17 -10.54 -2.73
C PHE A 123 -1.38 -9.09 -3.14
N CYS A 124 -0.35 -8.23 -3.00
CA CYS A 124 -0.40 -6.83 -3.39
C CYS A 124 -0.73 -6.67 -4.87
N SER A 125 -0.09 -7.46 -5.73
CA SER A 125 -0.30 -7.44 -7.18
C SER A 125 -1.73 -7.83 -7.56
N ASN A 126 -2.25 -8.90 -6.96
CA ASN A 126 -3.59 -9.42 -7.29
C ASN A 126 -4.73 -8.57 -6.71
N SER A 127 -4.55 -8.07 -5.49
CA SER A 127 -5.57 -7.26 -4.80
C SER A 127 -5.48 -5.77 -5.12
N LYS A 128 -4.46 -5.34 -5.88
CA LYS A 128 -4.10 -3.93 -6.10
C LYS A 128 -3.96 -3.14 -4.79
N THR A 129 -3.49 -3.82 -3.73
CA THR A 129 -3.26 -3.22 -2.42
C THR A 129 -1.82 -2.74 -2.33
N ASN A 130 -1.62 -1.53 -1.80
CA ASN A 130 -0.29 -1.00 -1.54
C ASN A 130 0.37 -1.71 -0.34
N TRP A 131 1.70 -1.84 -0.36
CA TRP A 131 2.45 -2.50 0.72
C TRP A 131 2.23 -1.87 2.10
N TYR A 132 2.02 -0.56 2.18
CA TYR A 132 1.75 0.14 3.43
C TYR A 132 0.30 0.00 3.92
N ASP A 133 -0.62 -0.46 3.06
CA ASP A 133 -2.05 -0.65 3.37
C ASP A 133 -2.42 -2.10 3.69
N LEU A 134 -1.45 -3.02 3.74
CA LEU A 134 -1.67 -4.45 3.98
C LEU A 134 -2.50 -4.74 5.25
N TYR A 135 -2.36 -3.92 6.30
CA TYR A 135 -3.08 -4.10 7.56
C TYR A 135 -4.61 -3.92 7.41
N LYS A 136 -5.05 -3.12 6.43
CA LYS A 136 -6.48 -2.91 6.14
C LYS A 136 -7.14 -4.19 5.60
N ASN A 137 -6.35 -5.08 5.00
CA ASN A 137 -6.80 -6.30 4.35
C ASN A 137 -6.37 -7.58 5.09
N GLU A 138 -6.18 -7.50 6.42
CA GLU A 138 -5.65 -8.61 7.23
C GLU A 138 -6.43 -9.92 7.06
N LYS A 139 -7.77 -9.87 6.98
CA LYS A 139 -8.60 -11.06 6.79
C LYS A 139 -8.24 -11.81 5.50
N TYR A 140 -8.12 -11.10 4.38
CA TYR A 140 -7.75 -11.68 3.09
C TYR A 140 -6.29 -12.10 3.06
N LEU A 141 -5.44 -11.41 3.81
CA LEU A 141 -4.04 -11.76 3.94
C LEU A 141 -3.88 -13.12 4.67
N LYS A 142 -4.62 -13.34 5.77
CA LYS A 142 -4.67 -14.65 6.46
C LYS A 142 -5.05 -15.79 5.53
N GLU A 143 -6.06 -15.57 4.69
CA GLU A 143 -6.49 -16.55 3.69
C GLU A 143 -5.42 -16.80 2.61
N ALA A 144 -4.78 -15.75 2.10
CA ALA A 144 -3.70 -15.87 1.13
C ALA A 144 -2.53 -16.70 1.70
N PHE A 145 -2.17 -16.46 2.97
CA PHE A 145 -1.14 -17.25 3.64
C PHE A 145 -1.56 -18.71 3.83
N SER A 146 -2.80 -18.99 4.27
CA SER A 146 -3.25 -20.36 4.49
C SER A 146 -3.25 -21.18 3.20
N ILE A 147 -3.69 -20.58 2.08
CA ILE A 147 -3.64 -21.18 0.75
C ILE A 147 -2.19 -21.43 0.34
N ALA A 148 -1.30 -20.45 0.50
CA ALA A 148 0.09 -20.55 0.13
C ALA A 148 0.81 -21.65 0.93
N ILE A 149 0.61 -21.71 2.25
CA ILE A 149 1.21 -22.71 3.12
C ILE A 149 0.72 -24.10 2.74
N ARG A 150 -0.59 -24.28 2.50
CA ARG A 150 -1.13 -25.57 2.05
C ARG A 150 -0.48 -26.03 0.75
N LYS A 151 -0.26 -25.12 -0.21
CA LYS A 151 0.45 -25.44 -1.46
C LYS A 151 1.90 -25.81 -1.19
N LEU A 152 2.59 -25.10 -0.29
CA LEU A 152 3.98 -25.37 0.06
C LEU A 152 4.13 -26.73 0.77
N LEU A 153 3.25 -27.05 1.72
CA LEU A 153 3.28 -28.33 2.45
C LEU A 153 3.09 -29.54 1.52
N LYS A 154 2.18 -29.42 0.55
CA LYS A 154 2.00 -30.46 -0.49
C LYS A 154 3.25 -30.63 -1.35
N LYS A 155 3.92 -29.53 -1.67
CA LYS A 155 5.15 -29.55 -2.49
C LYS A 155 6.33 -30.17 -1.73
N THR A 156 6.43 -29.95 -0.42
CA THR A 156 7.52 -30.46 0.41
C THR A 156 7.27 -31.86 0.97
N GLY A 157 6.06 -32.41 0.81
CA GLY A 157 5.72 -33.76 1.28
C GLY A 157 5.45 -33.83 2.79
N TYR A 158 5.14 -32.70 3.43
CA TYR A 158 4.70 -32.64 4.83
C TYR A 158 3.17 -32.70 4.98
N ALA A 159 2.43 -32.66 3.87
CA ALA A 159 0.96 -32.81 3.81
C ALA A 159 0.54 -34.06 3.02
#